data_AF-A0A428RZR3-F1
#
_entry.id   AF-A0A428RZR3-F1
#
_cell.length_a   1.000
_cell.length_b   1.000
_cell.length_c   1.000
_cell.angle_alpha   90.00
_cell.angle_beta   90.00
_cell.angle_gamma   90.00
#
_symmetry.space_group_name_H-M   'P 1'
#
loop_
_entity.id
_entity.type
_entity.pdbx_description
1 polymer ?
#
loop_
_entity_poly.entity_id
_entity_poly.type
_entity_poly.pdbx_seq_one_letter_code
_entity_poly.pdbx_strand_id
1 'polypeptide(L)'
;MKSTIAILSASMAAAVLAHPLDARSQQCNVAPSAATNAKIKPIAEPTAATADACLEACLSNPACKSFIFGLPANADVPVCELFSVPAAQVPSQGSELYVFDKACSESAVPNTAPTHAQPRGQVNGKRSTRSLICNAAPSGPADSSIQPIATPTVKTAEECQEKCVAEAKCQSFLFGLPADASAPLCKLFEVPPAKVPVRDDELYVFAKGCAASEVPTTAPTHDEPRGEAPSENTADKDDSKTSDSKNNGSNTNTKNTANTNAATSNTAAKDNNKQN
;
A
#
# COMPACT_ATOMS: atom_id res chain seq x y z
N MET A 1 53.09 58.02 -47.40
CA MET A 1 52.83 56.64 -47.87
C MET A 1 53.31 55.70 -46.76
N LYS A 2 52.57 54.80 -46.14
CA LYS A 2 51.26 54.18 -46.36
C LYS A 2 50.68 53.82 -44.98
N SER A 3 49.37 53.93 -44.84
CA SER A 3 48.57 53.43 -43.72
C SER A 3 48.57 51.90 -43.66
N THR A 4 48.45 51.34 -42.46
CA THR A 4 47.76 50.05 -42.25
C THR A 4 47.06 50.05 -40.90
N ILE A 5 45.72 49.99 -40.94
CA ILE A 5 44.82 49.65 -39.84
C ILE A 5 44.53 48.16 -39.97
N ALA A 6 44.51 47.42 -38.86
CA ALA A 6 43.77 46.15 -38.76
C ALA A 6 43.26 45.97 -37.32
N ILE A 7 41.93 46.02 -37.23
CA ILE A 7 41.09 45.64 -36.09
C ILE A 7 41.02 44.10 -36.09
N LEU A 8 40.91 43.43 -34.93
CA LEU A 8 40.02 42.28 -34.72
C LEU A 8 39.95 41.89 -33.23
N SER A 9 38.70 41.82 -32.78
CA SER A 9 38.08 41.43 -31.51
C SER A 9 38.37 40.02 -31.01
N ALA A 10 38.29 39.82 -29.69
CA ALA A 10 37.38 38.86 -29.04
C ALA A 10 37.54 38.88 -27.50
N SER A 11 36.59 39.49 -26.82
CA SER A 11 36.41 39.40 -25.37
C SER A 11 35.92 37.99 -25.02
N MET A 12 36.79 37.15 -24.47
CA MET A 12 36.39 35.88 -23.86
C MET A 12 35.71 36.19 -22.52
N ALA A 13 34.41 36.49 -22.56
CA ALA A 13 33.58 36.44 -21.35
C ALA A 13 33.53 34.98 -20.89
N ALA A 14 34.25 34.67 -19.82
CA ALA A 14 34.05 33.43 -19.09
C ALA A 14 32.63 33.48 -18.50
N ALA A 15 31.67 32.94 -19.25
CA ALA A 15 30.39 32.56 -18.69
C ALA A 15 30.68 31.44 -17.67
N VAL A 16 30.84 31.84 -16.41
CA VAL A 16 30.60 30.93 -15.29
C VAL A 16 29.12 30.54 -15.41
N LEU A 17 28.88 29.43 -16.10
CA LEU A 17 27.62 28.72 -16.02
C LEU A 17 27.51 28.25 -14.57
N ALA A 18 26.95 29.12 -13.73
CA ALA A 18 26.35 28.72 -12.48
C ALA A 18 25.17 27.82 -12.85
N HIS A 19 25.46 26.53 -13.06
CA HIS A 19 24.43 25.52 -13.09
C HIS A 19 23.69 25.61 -11.76
N PRO A 20 22.36 25.77 -11.76
CA PRO A 20 21.60 25.75 -10.53
C PRO A 20 21.89 24.43 -9.81
N LEU A 21 22.40 24.52 -8.58
CA LEU A 21 22.69 23.39 -7.70
C LEU A 21 21.41 22.76 -7.14
N ASP A 22 20.35 22.65 -7.96
CA ASP A 22 19.02 22.15 -7.58
C ASP A 22 18.52 21.02 -8.51
N ALA A 23 19.44 20.29 -9.14
CA ALA A 23 19.12 19.02 -9.78
C ALA A 23 20.27 18.03 -9.59
N ARG A 24 20.53 17.60 -8.35
CA ARG A 24 21.17 16.29 -8.18
C ARG A 24 20.17 15.29 -8.75
N SER A 25 20.50 14.68 -9.89
CA SER A 25 19.64 13.66 -10.49
C SER A 25 19.36 12.61 -9.44
N GLN A 26 18.08 12.40 -9.17
CA GLN A 26 17.62 11.38 -8.24
C GLN A 26 18.32 10.06 -8.54
N GLN A 27 18.92 9.46 -7.52
CA GLN A 27 19.64 8.22 -7.65
C GLN A 27 18.68 7.08 -7.44
N CYS A 28 18.16 6.57 -8.55
CA CYS A 28 17.34 5.38 -8.57
C CYS A 28 18.09 4.27 -9.25
N ASN A 29 18.24 3.15 -8.56
CA ASN A 29 18.81 1.94 -9.12
C ASN A 29 20.26 2.11 -9.61
N VAL A 30 21.06 2.85 -8.84
CA VAL A 30 22.47 3.10 -9.14
C VAL A 30 23.34 2.41 -8.10
N ALA A 31 24.56 2.03 -8.47
CA ALA A 31 25.50 1.52 -7.48
C ALA A 31 25.86 2.65 -6.49
N PRO A 32 25.93 2.38 -5.18
CA PRO A 32 26.39 3.36 -4.22
C PRO A 32 27.86 3.69 -4.49
N SER A 33 28.18 4.99 -4.57
CA SER A 33 29.47 5.47 -5.07
C SER A 33 30.13 6.51 -4.18
N ALA A 34 29.51 6.91 -3.06
CA ALA A 34 30.11 7.90 -2.20
C ALA A 34 31.38 7.34 -1.52
N ALA A 35 32.31 8.23 -1.16
CA ALA A 35 33.50 7.86 -0.42
C ALA A 35 33.12 7.26 0.94
N THR A 36 33.93 6.30 1.41
CA THR A 36 33.73 5.65 2.69
C THR A 36 33.66 6.68 3.82
N ASN A 37 32.54 6.69 4.54
CA ASN A 37 32.33 7.55 5.70
C ASN A 37 31.72 6.72 6.83
N ALA A 38 32.49 6.46 7.87
CA ALA A 38 32.07 5.62 9.00
C ALA A 38 30.87 6.16 9.78
N LYS A 39 30.51 7.44 9.58
CA LYS A 39 29.33 8.08 10.21
C LYS A 39 28.03 7.77 9.49
N ILE A 40 28.10 7.37 8.21
CA ILE A 40 26.91 7.00 7.43
C ILE A 40 26.71 5.50 7.60
N LYS A 41 25.67 5.13 8.35
CA LYS A 41 25.28 3.75 8.64
C LYS A 41 23.79 3.59 8.39
N PRO A 42 23.31 2.35 8.15
CA PRO A 42 21.89 2.08 8.13
C PRO A 42 21.24 2.54 9.45
N ILE A 43 20.08 3.18 9.35
CA ILE A 43 19.23 3.49 10.50
C ILE A 43 18.28 2.33 10.84
N ALA A 44 18.07 1.41 9.90
CA ALA A 44 17.30 0.18 10.08
C ALA A 44 17.64 -0.82 8.95
N GLU A 45 17.43 -2.11 9.23
CA GLU A 45 17.69 -3.22 8.32
C GLU A 45 16.47 -4.15 8.27
N PRO A 46 15.34 -3.70 7.69
CA PRO A 46 14.13 -4.50 7.65
C PRO A 46 14.27 -5.67 6.67
N THR A 47 13.50 -6.74 6.89
CA THR A 47 13.39 -7.82 5.91
C THR A 47 12.48 -7.40 4.76
N ALA A 48 12.98 -7.41 3.52
CA ALA A 48 12.20 -7.10 2.33
C ALA A 48 12.56 -8.07 1.19
N ALA A 49 11.55 -8.70 0.58
CA ALA A 49 11.78 -9.65 -0.52
C ALA A 49 12.05 -8.96 -1.89
N THR A 50 11.73 -7.67 -2.01
CA THR A 50 11.85 -6.87 -3.25
C THR A 50 12.30 -5.45 -2.92
N ALA A 51 12.85 -4.73 -3.90
CA ALA A 51 13.25 -3.33 -3.72
C ALA A 51 12.04 -2.44 -3.42
N ASP A 52 10.89 -2.74 -4.02
CA ASP A 52 9.60 -2.11 -3.77
C ASP A 52 9.17 -2.27 -2.30
N ALA A 53 9.27 -3.47 -1.73
CA ALA A 53 9.01 -3.68 -0.30
C ALA A 53 10.01 -2.95 0.61
N CYS A 54 11.26 -2.80 0.17
CA CYS A 54 12.27 -2.02 0.89
C CYS A 54 11.97 -0.50 0.84
N LEU A 55 11.47 0.00 -0.30
CA LEU A 55 10.96 1.36 -0.42
C LEU A 55 9.80 1.60 0.55
N GLU A 56 8.84 0.68 0.67
CA GLU A 56 7.71 0.82 1.60
C GLU A 56 8.17 0.92 3.07
N ALA A 57 9.17 0.13 3.45
CA ALA A 57 9.80 0.25 4.76
C ALA A 57 10.48 1.62 4.95
N CYS A 58 11.12 2.16 3.91
CA CYS A 58 11.67 3.52 3.91
C CYS A 58 10.58 4.60 3.97
N LEU A 59 9.46 4.43 3.28
CA LEU A 59 8.33 5.36 3.31
C LEU A 59 7.73 5.45 4.72
N SER A 60 7.58 4.29 5.37
CA SER A 60 7.07 4.14 6.74
C SER A 60 8.01 4.67 7.82
N ASN A 61 9.31 4.83 7.53
CA ASN A 61 10.27 5.43 8.45
C ASN A 61 10.47 6.93 8.15
N PRO A 62 10.08 7.85 9.06
CA PRO A 62 10.17 9.29 8.81
C PRO A 62 11.61 9.80 8.71
N ALA A 63 12.58 9.10 9.30
CA ALA A 63 13.99 9.44 9.22
C ALA A 63 14.65 8.96 7.91
N CYS A 64 14.03 8.05 7.17
CA CYS A 64 14.59 7.50 5.94
C CYS A 64 14.53 8.51 4.78
N LYS A 65 15.65 8.64 4.06
CA LYS A 65 15.81 9.47 2.85
C LYS A 65 16.28 8.67 1.64
N SER A 66 16.93 7.53 1.85
CA SER A 66 17.32 6.58 0.81
C SER A 66 17.40 5.17 1.40
N PHE A 67 17.48 4.17 0.53
CA PHE A 67 17.71 2.79 0.93
C PHE A 67 18.66 2.08 -0.04
N ILE A 68 19.33 1.05 0.44
CA ILE A 68 20.02 0.06 -0.38
C ILE A 68 19.16 -1.18 -0.51
N PHE A 69 19.11 -1.75 -1.71
CA PHE A 69 18.56 -3.08 -1.94
C PHE A 69 19.44 -3.87 -2.91
N GLY A 70 19.57 -5.17 -2.67
CA GLY A 70 20.19 -6.10 -3.60
C GLY A 70 20.42 -7.48 -3.00
N LEU A 71 20.78 -8.45 -3.85
CA LEU A 71 21.17 -9.80 -3.48
C LEU A 71 22.68 -9.94 -3.65
N PRO A 72 23.48 -9.91 -2.57
CA PRO A 72 24.91 -10.12 -2.65
C PRO A 72 25.28 -11.50 -3.22
N ALA A 73 26.42 -11.59 -3.91
CA ALA A 73 26.87 -12.77 -4.66
C ALA A 73 26.88 -14.10 -3.88
N ASN A 74 27.04 -14.05 -2.57
CA ASN A 74 27.13 -15.23 -1.70
C ASN A 74 25.99 -15.28 -0.67
N ALA A 75 24.87 -14.64 -0.96
CA ALA A 75 23.70 -14.62 -0.09
C ALA A 75 22.47 -15.20 -0.79
N ASP A 76 21.64 -15.93 -0.04
CA ASP A 76 20.35 -16.47 -0.50
C ASP A 76 19.17 -15.52 -0.22
N VAL A 77 19.42 -14.47 0.57
CA VAL A 77 18.42 -13.48 0.98
C VAL A 77 18.87 -12.08 0.58
N PRO A 78 17.95 -11.25 0.06
CA PRO A 78 18.28 -9.88 -0.27
C PRO A 78 18.53 -9.04 0.98
N VAL A 79 19.40 -8.05 0.81
CA VAL A 79 19.68 -6.99 1.78
C VAL A 79 18.72 -5.83 1.53
N CYS A 80 18.19 -5.27 2.61
CA CYS A 80 17.45 -4.01 2.61
C CYS A 80 17.94 -3.16 3.78
N GLU A 81 18.56 -2.02 3.48
CA GLU A 81 19.12 -1.10 4.47
C GLU A 81 18.57 0.29 4.27
N LEU A 82 18.04 0.91 5.32
CA LEU A 82 17.47 2.25 5.27
C LEU A 82 18.51 3.27 5.74
N PHE A 83 18.58 4.44 5.10
CA PHE A 83 19.52 5.51 5.44
C PHE A 83 18.82 6.84 5.67
N SER A 84 19.34 7.65 6.61
CA SER A 84 18.85 9.01 6.89
C SER A 84 19.48 10.11 6.03
N VAL A 85 20.28 9.71 5.04
CA VAL A 85 20.94 10.59 4.07
C VAL A 85 20.40 10.33 2.66
N PRO A 86 20.47 11.31 1.74
CA PRO A 86 20.18 11.08 0.32
C PRO A 86 21.09 9.99 -0.26
N ALA A 87 20.62 9.29 -1.28
CA ALA A 87 21.32 8.16 -1.89
C ALA A 87 22.75 8.51 -2.34
N ALA A 88 22.96 9.75 -2.82
CA ALA A 88 24.26 10.25 -3.28
C ALA A 88 25.34 10.33 -2.19
N GLN A 89 24.96 10.19 -0.93
CA GLN A 89 25.87 10.18 0.21
C GLN A 89 26.15 8.76 0.72
N VAL A 90 25.41 7.75 0.25
CA VAL A 90 25.58 6.39 0.72
C VAL A 90 26.91 5.82 0.19
N PRO A 91 27.83 5.41 1.08
CA PRO A 91 29.13 4.89 0.67
C PRO A 91 29.03 3.63 -0.17
N SER A 92 30.03 3.39 -1.02
CA SER A 92 30.13 2.13 -1.75
C SER A 92 30.19 0.93 -0.78
N GLN A 93 29.33 -0.07 -1.01
CA GLN A 93 29.12 -1.22 -0.12
C GLN A 93 29.37 -2.58 -0.82
N GLY A 94 30.06 -2.58 -1.96
CA GLY A 94 30.32 -3.78 -2.76
C GLY A 94 29.49 -3.84 -4.05
N SER A 95 29.73 -4.88 -4.84
CA SER A 95 28.99 -5.16 -6.06
C SER A 95 27.59 -5.70 -5.73
N GLU A 96 26.63 -5.51 -6.63
CA GLU A 96 25.26 -6.08 -6.56
C GLU A 96 24.30 -5.44 -5.56
N LEU A 97 24.75 -4.44 -4.81
CA LEU A 97 23.90 -3.56 -4.03
C LEU A 97 23.63 -2.26 -4.81
N TYR A 98 22.38 -1.80 -4.75
CA TYR A 98 21.93 -0.61 -5.45
C TYR A 98 21.25 0.32 -4.47
N VAL A 99 21.51 1.61 -4.62
CA VAL A 99 20.90 2.66 -3.81
C VAL A 99 19.76 3.34 -4.56
N PHE A 100 18.75 3.70 -3.80
CA PHE A 100 17.52 4.33 -4.24
C PHE A 100 17.18 5.49 -3.31
N ASP A 101 16.95 6.68 -3.86
CA ASP A 101 16.34 7.77 -3.12
C ASP A 101 14.88 7.41 -2.76
N LYS A 102 14.40 7.88 -1.61
CA LYS A 102 13.02 7.67 -1.15
C LYS A 102 11.98 8.18 -2.14
N ALA A 103 12.33 9.19 -2.93
CA ALA A 103 11.42 9.79 -3.91
C ALA A 103 11.42 9.06 -5.26
N CYS A 104 12.18 7.96 -5.41
CA CYS A 104 12.30 7.26 -6.69
C CYS A 104 10.94 6.93 -7.28
N SER A 105 10.79 7.20 -8.58
CA SER A 105 9.56 6.83 -9.25
C SER A 105 9.38 5.33 -9.22
N GLU A 106 8.13 4.95 -9.16
CA GLU A 106 7.65 3.59 -9.28
C GLU A 106 8.21 2.85 -10.52
N SER A 107 8.45 3.52 -11.64
CA SER A 107 9.05 2.89 -12.82
C SER A 107 10.55 2.58 -12.67
N ALA A 108 11.20 3.10 -11.62
CA ALA A 108 12.63 2.96 -11.39
C ALA A 108 12.98 1.97 -10.26
N VAL A 109 11.98 1.53 -9.48
CA VAL A 109 12.16 0.61 -8.34
C VAL A 109 11.67 -0.79 -8.72
N PRO A 110 12.58 -1.80 -8.76
CA PRO A 110 12.21 -3.17 -9.04
C PRO A 110 11.20 -3.76 -8.05
N ASN A 111 10.26 -4.56 -8.56
CA ASN A 111 9.19 -5.17 -7.78
C ASN A 111 9.14 -6.70 -7.86
N THR A 112 10.12 -7.32 -8.52
CA THR A 112 10.32 -8.78 -8.45
C THR A 112 11.39 -9.13 -7.41
N ALA A 113 11.35 -10.38 -6.95
CA ALA A 113 12.46 -10.92 -6.18
C ALA A 113 13.76 -10.86 -7.01
N PRO A 114 14.90 -10.52 -6.39
CA PRO A 114 16.19 -10.56 -7.06
C PRO A 114 16.66 -12.00 -7.29
N THR A 115 17.57 -12.14 -8.23
CA THR A 115 18.34 -13.37 -8.48
C THR A 115 19.80 -12.99 -8.66
N HIS A 116 20.75 -13.92 -8.60
CA HIS A 116 22.17 -13.56 -8.88
C HIS A 116 22.38 -12.98 -10.28
N ALA A 117 21.57 -13.35 -11.27
CA ALA A 117 21.63 -12.73 -12.60
C ALA A 117 21.02 -11.32 -12.65
N GLN A 118 20.11 -11.02 -11.72
CA GLN A 118 19.40 -9.75 -11.60
C GLN A 118 19.34 -9.38 -10.12
N PRO A 119 20.47 -8.94 -9.53
CA PRO A 119 20.64 -8.82 -8.07
C PRO A 119 19.70 -7.82 -7.40
N ARG A 120 19.05 -6.98 -8.19
CA ARG A 120 18.05 -5.99 -7.77
C ARG A 120 16.62 -6.35 -8.13
N GLY A 121 16.40 -7.44 -8.86
CA GLY A 121 15.12 -7.76 -9.51
C GLY A 121 14.86 -6.92 -10.77
N GLN A 122 13.63 -6.97 -11.25
CA GLN A 122 13.14 -6.25 -12.42
C GLN A 122 11.95 -5.35 -12.06
N VAL A 123 11.76 -4.32 -12.87
CA VAL A 123 10.51 -3.55 -12.85
C VAL A 123 9.52 -4.27 -13.77
N ASN A 124 8.52 -4.92 -13.20
CA ASN A 124 7.42 -5.51 -13.95
C ASN A 124 6.16 -4.66 -13.81
N GLY A 125 5.36 -4.54 -14.87
CA GLY A 125 4.12 -3.75 -14.85
C GLY A 125 3.03 -4.27 -13.89
N LYS A 126 3.19 -5.48 -13.34
CA LYS A 126 2.37 -6.00 -12.23
C LYS A 126 3.07 -5.72 -10.90
N ARG A 127 2.85 -4.53 -10.34
CA ARG A 127 3.16 -4.29 -8.92
C ARG A 127 2.28 -5.16 -8.04
N SER A 128 2.86 -5.74 -7.00
CA SER A 128 2.09 -6.46 -5.99
C SER A 128 1.27 -5.44 -5.20
N THR A 129 -0.05 -5.54 -5.28
CA THR A 129 -0.99 -4.67 -4.56
C THR A 129 -0.96 -4.88 -3.03
N ARG A 130 -0.16 -5.83 -2.53
CA ARG A 130 -0.10 -6.23 -1.11
C ARG A 130 0.43 -5.17 -0.14
N SER A 131 1.07 -4.11 -0.63
CA SER A 131 1.52 -2.98 0.21
C SER A 131 0.60 -1.76 0.12
N LEU A 132 -0.44 -1.82 -0.70
CA LEU A 132 -1.37 -0.72 -0.85
C LEU A 132 -2.36 -0.74 0.30
N ILE A 133 -2.58 0.42 0.90
CA ILE A 133 -3.65 0.62 1.88
C ILE A 133 -4.96 0.55 1.11
N CYS A 134 -5.62 -0.60 1.20
CA CYS A 134 -6.91 -0.87 0.60
C CYS A 134 -7.89 -1.21 1.71
N ASN A 135 -9.05 -0.55 1.71
CA ASN A 135 -10.12 -0.83 2.67
C ASN A 135 -9.70 -0.65 4.13
N ALA A 136 -8.97 0.42 4.43
CA ALA A 136 -8.50 0.73 5.78
C ALA A 136 -9.12 2.03 6.31
N ALA A 137 -9.16 2.18 7.62
CA ALA A 137 -9.49 3.47 8.21
C ALA A 137 -8.42 4.53 7.84
N PRO A 138 -8.80 5.81 7.67
CA PRO A 138 -7.84 6.89 7.45
C PRO A 138 -6.92 7.05 8.67
N SER A 139 -5.61 7.11 8.44
CA SER A 139 -4.60 7.11 9.52
C SER A 139 -3.59 8.25 9.41
N GLY A 140 -3.78 9.18 8.47
CA GLY A 140 -2.89 10.31 8.27
C GLY A 140 -2.97 11.34 9.40
N PRO A 141 -1.96 12.22 9.52
CA PRO A 141 -1.98 13.30 10.50
C PRO A 141 -3.21 14.19 10.31
N ALA A 142 -3.73 14.74 11.41
CA ALA A 142 -4.82 15.70 11.36
C ALA A 142 -4.33 16.99 10.68
N ASP A 143 -4.62 17.12 9.39
CA ASP A 143 -4.25 18.26 8.56
C ASP A 143 -5.48 18.70 7.75
N SER A 144 -5.99 19.89 8.06
CA SER A 144 -7.18 20.47 7.41
C SER A 144 -6.90 21.04 6.01
N SER A 145 -5.63 21.14 5.62
CA SER A 145 -5.25 21.57 4.27
C SER A 145 -5.41 20.44 3.24
N ILE A 146 -5.44 19.18 3.69
CA ILE A 146 -5.66 18.02 2.83
C ILE A 146 -7.16 17.86 2.59
N GLN A 147 -7.60 18.36 1.44
CA GLN A 147 -9.00 18.27 0.98
C GLN A 147 -9.11 17.40 -0.26
N PRO A 148 -10.28 16.81 -0.51
CA PRO A 148 -10.49 16.06 -1.73
C PRO A 148 -10.45 16.99 -2.94
N ILE A 149 -9.78 16.52 -4.00
CA ILE A 149 -9.71 17.23 -5.29
C ILE A 149 -11.02 17.09 -6.09
N ALA A 150 -11.81 16.05 -5.80
CA ALA A 150 -13.13 15.84 -6.39
C ALA A 150 -13.99 14.93 -5.51
N THR A 151 -15.31 15.06 -5.63
CA THR A 151 -16.29 14.22 -4.92
C THR A 151 -17.35 13.69 -5.88
N PRO A 152 -17.01 12.73 -6.75
CA PRO A 152 -17.95 12.22 -7.73
C PRO A 152 -19.06 11.39 -7.07
N THR A 153 -20.24 11.36 -7.69
CA THR A 153 -21.35 10.50 -7.27
C THR A 153 -21.21 9.15 -7.95
N VAL A 154 -21.02 8.09 -7.15
CA VAL A 154 -20.85 6.69 -7.57
C VAL A 154 -21.53 5.79 -6.55
N LYS A 155 -21.83 4.55 -6.93
CA LYS A 155 -22.56 3.59 -6.08
C LYS A 155 -21.67 2.57 -5.40
N THR A 156 -20.46 2.32 -5.92
CA THR A 156 -19.53 1.30 -5.42
C THR A 156 -18.12 1.85 -5.28
N ALA A 157 -17.28 1.16 -4.50
CA ALA A 157 -15.88 1.53 -4.35
C ALA A 157 -15.10 1.34 -5.66
N GLU A 158 -15.46 0.31 -6.44
CA GLU A 158 -14.91 0.08 -7.79
C GLU A 158 -15.18 1.27 -8.72
N GLU A 159 -16.41 1.77 -8.81
CA GLU A 159 -16.74 2.96 -9.60
C GLU A 159 -15.97 4.20 -9.09
N CYS A 160 -15.78 4.33 -7.77
CA CYS A 160 -14.96 5.40 -7.19
C CYS A 160 -13.49 5.30 -7.62
N GLN A 161 -12.94 4.07 -7.63
CA GLN A 161 -11.59 3.80 -8.09
C GLN A 161 -11.43 4.18 -9.57
N GLU A 162 -12.39 3.86 -10.43
CA GLU A 162 -12.35 4.26 -11.85
C GLU A 162 -12.27 5.78 -12.01
N LYS A 163 -13.01 6.55 -11.19
CA LYS A 163 -12.91 8.01 -11.17
C LYS A 163 -11.53 8.49 -10.70
N CYS A 164 -10.95 7.85 -9.69
CA CYS A 164 -9.58 8.12 -9.27
C CYS A 164 -8.55 7.77 -10.36
N VAL A 165 -8.75 6.68 -11.10
CA VAL A 165 -7.85 6.28 -12.18
C VAL A 165 -7.87 7.30 -13.32
N ALA A 166 -9.07 7.76 -13.68
CA ALA A 166 -9.28 8.78 -14.71
C ALA A 166 -8.75 10.16 -14.31
N GLU A 167 -8.68 10.47 -13.02
CA GLU A 167 -8.11 11.72 -12.52
C GLU A 167 -6.57 11.61 -12.41
N ALA A 168 -5.87 12.42 -13.20
CA ALA A 168 -4.41 12.36 -13.34
C ALA A 168 -3.69 12.63 -12.01
N LYS A 169 -4.24 13.50 -11.17
CA LYS A 169 -3.66 13.87 -9.88
C LYS A 169 -4.04 12.94 -8.74
N CYS A 170 -5.03 12.07 -8.92
CA CYS A 170 -5.51 11.22 -7.83
C CYS A 170 -4.45 10.17 -7.47
N GLN A 171 -4.18 10.04 -6.17
CA GLN A 171 -3.29 9.02 -5.59
C GLN A 171 -4.03 8.10 -4.63
N SER A 172 -5.13 8.57 -4.01
CA SER A 172 -5.99 7.79 -3.14
C SER A 172 -7.44 8.27 -3.20
N PHE A 173 -8.36 7.45 -2.70
CA PHE A 173 -9.75 7.83 -2.56
C PHE A 173 -10.33 7.32 -1.24
N LEU A 174 -11.35 8.03 -0.75
CA LEU A 174 -12.23 7.58 0.31
C LEU A 174 -13.53 7.08 -0.29
N PHE A 175 -14.02 5.94 0.21
CA PHE A 175 -15.33 5.44 -0.10
C PHE A 175 -16.02 4.88 1.13
N GLY A 176 -17.33 5.11 1.24
CA GLY A 176 -18.18 4.49 2.25
C GLY A 176 -19.54 5.17 2.39
N LEU A 177 -20.40 4.59 3.22
CA LEU A 177 -21.71 5.11 3.60
C LEU A 177 -21.65 5.59 5.06
N PRO A 178 -21.57 6.90 5.31
CA PRO A 178 -21.67 7.44 6.66
C PRO A 178 -23.01 7.07 7.32
N ALA A 179 -23.00 6.86 8.64
CA ALA A 179 -24.19 6.53 9.45
C ALA A 179 -25.45 7.39 9.17
N ASP A 180 -25.29 8.69 8.93
CA ASP A 180 -26.40 9.61 8.71
C ASP A 180 -26.71 9.88 7.22
N ALA A 181 -26.04 9.17 6.30
CA ALA A 181 -26.19 9.38 4.86
C ALA A 181 -27.09 8.33 4.21
N SER A 182 -27.88 8.74 3.22
CA SER A 182 -28.71 7.84 2.40
C SER A 182 -28.01 7.37 1.11
N ALA A 183 -26.81 7.88 0.84
CA ALA A 183 -26.01 7.54 -0.33
C ALA A 183 -24.53 7.54 0.02
N PRO A 184 -23.72 6.66 -0.61
CA PRO A 184 -22.30 6.60 -0.34
C PRO A 184 -21.58 7.86 -0.83
N LEU A 185 -20.46 8.16 -0.17
CA LEU A 185 -19.56 9.24 -0.55
C LEU A 185 -18.30 8.65 -1.19
N CYS A 186 -17.92 9.22 -2.33
CA CYS A 186 -16.62 9.02 -2.95
C CYS A 186 -15.86 10.34 -2.94
N LYS A 187 -14.64 10.34 -2.39
CA LYS A 187 -13.79 11.55 -2.31
C LYS A 187 -12.40 11.21 -2.84
N LEU A 188 -11.93 11.91 -3.86
CA LEU A 188 -10.63 11.69 -4.50
C LEU A 188 -9.58 12.60 -3.89
N PHE A 189 -8.35 12.12 -3.68
CA PHE A 189 -7.26 12.88 -3.07
C PHE A 189 -5.98 12.84 -3.93
N GLU A 190 -5.27 13.97 -3.97
CA GLU A 190 -3.94 14.07 -4.62
C GLU A 190 -2.80 13.53 -3.74
N VAL A 191 -3.09 13.08 -2.52
CA VAL A 191 -2.09 12.53 -1.59
C VAL A 191 -2.16 11.00 -1.50
N PRO A 192 -1.05 10.33 -1.13
CA PRO A 192 -1.06 8.90 -0.86
C PRO A 192 -2.02 8.52 0.28
N PRO A 193 -2.52 7.27 0.33
CA PRO A 193 -3.43 6.79 1.37
C PRO A 193 -3.00 7.10 2.81
N ALA A 194 -1.72 6.91 3.13
CA ALA A 194 -1.16 7.15 4.47
C ALA A 194 -1.15 8.63 4.90
N LYS A 195 -1.47 9.55 3.98
CA LYS A 195 -1.57 10.99 4.23
C LYS A 195 -3.00 11.48 4.30
N VAL A 196 -3.99 10.66 4.00
CA VAL A 196 -5.40 11.01 4.17
C VAL A 196 -5.67 11.17 5.69
N PRO A 197 -6.07 12.37 6.16
CA PRO A 197 -6.21 12.63 7.59
C PRO A 197 -7.15 11.65 8.28
N VAL A 198 -6.87 11.31 9.53
CA VAL A 198 -7.78 10.55 10.40
C VAL A 198 -9.16 11.22 10.52
N ARG A 199 -10.23 10.40 10.50
CA ARG A 199 -11.64 10.85 10.54
C ARG A 199 -12.52 9.75 11.14
N ASP A 200 -13.68 10.16 11.64
CA ASP A 200 -14.70 9.28 12.23
C ASP A 200 -15.97 9.19 11.36
N ASP A 201 -15.88 9.43 10.04
CA ASP A 201 -17.03 9.51 9.12
C ASP A 201 -17.37 8.18 8.40
N GLU A 202 -16.92 7.04 8.92
CA GLU A 202 -17.10 5.68 8.36
C GLU A 202 -16.68 5.55 6.89
N LEU A 203 -15.78 6.42 6.44
CA LEU A 203 -15.16 6.34 5.13
C LEU A 203 -13.84 5.58 5.23
N TYR A 204 -13.59 4.74 4.24
CA TYR A 204 -12.40 3.90 4.18
C TYR A 204 -11.49 4.38 3.05
N VAL A 205 -10.18 4.37 3.30
CA VAL A 205 -9.14 4.77 2.36
C VAL A 205 -8.76 3.59 1.48
N PHE A 206 -8.61 3.90 0.20
CA PHE A 206 -8.11 3.02 -0.83
C PHE A 206 -7.02 3.72 -1.64
N ALA A 207 -5.94 3.02 -1.93
CA ALA A 207 -4.97 3.44 -2.92
C ALA A 207 -5.56 3.35 -4.33
N LYS A 208 -5.12 4.25 -5.23
CA LYS A 208 -5.49 4.20 -6.65
C LYS A 208 -5.21 2.83 -7.29
N GLY A 209 -4.15 2.15 -6.86
CA GLY A 209 -3.70 0.87 -7.41
C GLY A 209 -4.26 -0.39 -6.74
N CYS A 210 -5.23 -0.30 -5.83
CA CYS A 210 -5.79 -1.47 -5.15
C CYS A 210 -6.26 -2.54 -6.16
N ALA A 211 -6.03 -3.83 -5.86
CA ALA A 211 -6.51 -4.89 -6.74
C ALA A 211 -8.04 -4.97 -6.69
N ALA A 212 -8.65 -5.42 -7.79
CA ALA A 212 -10.10 -5.60 -7.85
C ALA A 212 -10.63 -6.53 -6.73
N SER A 213 -9.85 -7.52 -6.29
CA SER A 213 -10.20 -8.41 -5.16
C SER A 213 -10.23 -7.71 -3.79
N GLU A 214 -9.63 -6.52 -3.67
CA GLU A 214 -9.53 -5.76 -2.42
C GLU A 214 -10.50 -4.56 -2.39
N VAL A 215 -11.16 -4.27 -3.51
CA VAL A 215 -12.06 -3.12 -3.69
C VAL A 215 -13.50 -3.62 -3.75
N PRO A 216 -14.38 -3.19 -2.82
CA PRO A 216 -15.78 -3.59 -2.83
C PRO A 216 -16.51 -3.26 -4.12
N THR A 217 -17.22 -4.26 -4.65
CA THR A 217 -18.03 -4.15 -5.87
C THR A 217 -19.53 -4.08 -5.58
N THR A 218 -19.94 -4.29 -4.33
CA THR A 218 -21.34 -4.12 -3.92
C THR A 218 -21.58 -2.73 -3.35
N ALA A 219 -22.84 -2.28 -3.41
CA ALA A 219 -23.22 -1.02 -2.80
C ALA A 219 -23.17 -1.17 -1.26
N PRO A 220 -22.62 -0.17 -0.53
CA PRO A 220 -22.54 -0.23 0.91
C PRO A 220 -23.92 -0.12 1.56
N THR A 221 -24.03 -0.66 2.77
CA THR A 221 -25.19 -0.55 3.66
C THR A 221 -24.73 0.03 5.01
N HIS A 222 -25.65 0.38 5.91
CA HIS A 222 -25.23 0.85 7.24
C HIS A 222 -24.56 -0.25 8.08
N ASP A 223 -24.90 -1.51 7.85
CA ASP A 223 -24.24 -2.65 8.50
C ASP A 223 -22.87 -2.94 7.88
N GLU A 224 -22.72 -2.66 6.58
CA GLU A 224 -21.48 -2.82 5.81
C GLU A 224 -21.14 -1.52 5.07
N PRO A 225 -20.61 -0.51 5.78
CA PRO A 225 -20.47 0.86 5.26
C PRO A 225 -19.50 0.98 4.08
N ARG A 226 -18.73 -0.07 3.80
CA ARG A 226 -17.78 -0.18 2.68
C ARG A 226 -18.30 -1.01 1.50
N GLY A 227 -19.34 -1.82 1.71
CA GLY A 227 -19.71 -2.91 0.80
C GLY A 227 -18.81 -4.14 0.96
N GLU A 228 -19.13 -5.18 0.20
CA GLU A 228 -18.44 -6.47 0.20
C GLU A 228 -17.36 -6.49 -0.88
N ALA A 229 -16.16 -6.92 -0.50
CA ALA A 229 -15.12 -7.27 -1.46
C ALA A 229 -15.57 -8.49 -2.31
N PRO A 230 -15.11 -8.60 -3.57
CA PRO A 230 -15.40 -9.79 -4.38
C PRO A 230 -14.99 -11.05 -3.65
N SER A 231 -15.96 -11.91 -3.32
CA SER A 231 -15.68 -13.24 -2.80
C SER A 231 -14.94 -14.04 -3.86
N GLU A 232 -13.77 -14.60 -3.55
CA GLU A 232 -13.15 -15.62 -4.39
C GLU A 232 -14.12 -16.80 -4.48
N ASN A 233 -14.80 -16.93 -5.63
CA ASN A 233 -15.62 -18.10 -5.93
C ASN A 233 -14.73 -19.34 -5.94
N THR A 234 -14.72 -20.09 -4.84
CA THR A 234 -14.53 -21.53 -4.88
C THR A 234 -15.88 -22.14 -5.22
N ALA A 235 -16.05 -22.54 -6.48
CA ALA A 235 -17.20 -23.32 -6.92
C ALA A 235 -17.02 -24.79 -6.49
N ASP A 236 -18.02 -25.34 -5.79
CA ASP A 236 -18.61 -26.70 -5.84
C ASP A 236 -19.14 -27.08 -4.45
N LYS A 237 -20.39 -27.49 -4.19
CA LYS A 237 -21.58 -27.90 -4.98
C LYS A 237 -22.81 -27.48 -4.15
N ASP A 238 -23.82 -26.87 -4.74
CA ASP A 238 -25.03 -27.54 -5.25
C ASP A 238 -25.52 -28.70 -4.37
N ASP A 239 -26.53 -28.44 -3.55
CA ASP A 239 -27.77 -29.20 -3.70
C ASP A 239 -28.96 -28.31 -3.34
N SER A 240 -29.68 -27.95 -4.40
CA SER A 240 -30.93 -27.22 -4.41
C SER A 240 -32.10 -28.05 -3.83
N LYS A 241 -32.89 -27.41 -2.96
CA LYS A 241 -34.38 -27.38 -3.05
C LYS A 241 -34.90 -26.29 -2.10
N THR A 242 -35.34 -25.12 -2.59
CA THR A 242 -36.62 -24.87 -3.31
C THR A 242 -37.80 -25.50 -2.55
N SER A 243 -38.86 -24.84 -2.09
CA SER A 243 -39.32 -23.45 -1.97
C SER A 243 -40.57 -23.51 -1.08
N ASP A 244 -40.93 -22.40 -0.43
CA ASP A 244 -42.23 -21.72 -0.63
C ASP A 244 -42.67 -20.91 0.60
N SER A 245 -42.70 -19.60 0.38
CA SER A 245 -43.41 -18.61 1.20
C SER A 245 -44.92 -18.86 1.21
N LYS A 246 -45.56 -18.70 2.38
CA LYS A 246 -46.85 -17.98 2.52
C LYS A 246 -47.20 -17.69 3.99
N ASN A 247 -47.01 -16.42 4.33
CA ASN A 247 -47.99 -15.47 4.87
C ASN A 247 -49.13 -15.95 5.80
N ASN A 248 -49.25 -15.19 6.90
CA ASN A 248 -50.48 -14.63 7.50
C ASN A 248 -51.04 -15.26 8.80
N GLY A 249 -50.99 -14.47 9.88
CA GLY A 249 -52.18 -14.09 10.65
C GLY A 249 -52.69 -15.00 11.80
N SER A 250 -52.76 -14.36 12.98
CA SER A 250 -53.78 -14.52 14.04
C SER A 250 -53.69 -15.69 15.04
N ASN A 251 -53.28 -15.29 16.26
CA ASN A 251 -54.06 -15.32 17.51
C ASN A 251 -54.97 -16.54 17.78
N THR A 252 -54.64 -17.37 18.78
CA THR A 252 -55.32 -17.46 20.09
C THR A 252 -55.04 -18.79 20.82
N ASN A 253 -54.89 -18.65 22.14
CA ASN A 253 -55.42 -19.52 23.19
C ASN A 253 -54.79 -20.90 23.50
N THR A 254 -54.17 -20.92 24.70
CA THR A 254 -54.73 -21.57 25.90
C THR A 254 -54.12 -22.91 26.36
N LYS A 255 -53.44 -22.76 27.50
CA LYS A 255 -53.46 -23.60 28.72
C LYS A 255 -52.58 -24.85 28.80
N ASN A 256 -51.84 -24.85 29.92
CA ASN A 256 -51.70 -25.92 30.93
C ASN A 256 -51.05 -27.24 30.46
N THR A 257 -50.15 -27.90 31.17
CA THR A 257 -49.90 -27.96 32.61
C THR A 257 -48.47 -28.46 32.83
N ALA A 258 -47.90 -28.07 33.97
CA ALA A 258 -46.75 -28.67 34.60
C ALA A 258 -46.72 -30.21 34.55
N ASN A 259 -45.52 -30.80 34.48
CA ASN A 259 -45.08 -31.61 35.60
C ASN A 259 -43.55 -31.74 35.67
N THR A 260 -43.02 -31.30 36.80
CA THR A 260 -41.78 -31.74 37.43
C THR A 260 -41.67 -33.26 37.49
N ASN A 261 -40.47 -33.81 37.31
CA ASN A 261 -39.85 -34.63 38.35
C ASN A 261 -38.34 -34.81 38.08
N ALA A 262 -37.58 -34.43 39.10
CA ALA A 262 -36.17 -34.69 39.28
C ALA A 262 -35.93 -36.11 39.81
N ALA A 263 -34.63 -36.44 39.92
CA ALA A 263 -34.02 -37.61 40.55
C ALA A 263 -33.90 -38.84 39.60
N THR A 264 -32.78 -39.54 39.52
CA THR A 264 -31.63 -39.63 40.42
C THR A 264 -30.43 -40.22 39.66
N SER A 265 -29.25 -39.74 40.02
CA SER A 265 -27.94 -40.33 39.79
C SER A 265 -27.84 -41.82 40.09
N ASN A 266 -27.03 -42.56 39.34
CA ASN A 266 -26.13 -43.54 39.96
C ASN A 266 -24.85 -43.80 39.13
N THR A 267 -23.76 -43.78 39.88
CA THR A 267 -22.36 -43.96 39.52
C THR A 267 -21.97 -45.43 39.71
N ALA A 268 -21.19 -46.01 38.80
CA ALA A 268 -20.24 -47.10 39.05
C ALA A 268 -19.38 -47.29 37.79
N ALA A 269 -18.14 -46.79 37.76
CA ALA A 269 -16.93 -47.46 38.24
C ALA A 269 -16.44 -48.55 37.26
N LYS A 270 -15.43 -48.16 36.46
CA LYS A 270 -14.48 -49.05 35.79
C LYS A 270 -13.70 -49.81 36.85
N ASP A 271 -13.52 -51.11 36.66
CA ASP A 271 -12.41 -51.82 37.25
C ASP A 271 -11.69 -52.68 36.22
N ASN A 272 -10.37 -52.72 36.39
CA ASN A 272 -9.36 -53.25 35.50
C ASN A 272 -9.38 -54.78 35.44
N ASN A 273 -9.04 -55.36 34.29
CA ASN A 273 -8.07 -56.45 34.33
C ASN A 273 -7.25 -56.57 33.04
N LYS A 274 -5.95 -56.74 33.25
CA LYS A 274 -4.85 -56.87 32.31
C LYS A 274 -4.24 -58.26 32.57
N GLN A 275 -3.65 -58.84 31.52
CA GLN A 275 -2.70 -59.96 31.49
C GLN A 275 -3.23 -61.38 31.21
N ASN A 276 -2.67 -61.86 30.09
CA ASN A 276 -2.49 -63.22 29.57
C ASN A 276 -3.70 -63.99 29.05
#